data_AF-A0A951MW63-F1
#
_entry.id   AF-A0A951MW63-F1
#
_cell.length_a   1.000
_cell.length_b   1.000
_cell.length_c   1.000
_cell.angle_alpha   90.00
_cell.angle_beta   90.00
_cell.angle_gamma   90.00
#
_symmetry.space_group_name_H-M   'P 1'
#
loop_
_entity.id
_entity.type
_entity.pdbx_description
1 polymer ?
#
loop_
_entity_poly.entity_id
_entity_poly.type
_entity_poly.pdbx_seq_one_letter_code
_entity_poly.pdbx_strand_id
1 'polypeptide(L)'
;MSGSDRWARAIDSALADLQALRMHDATRELSWIAAGAPWYLALFGRDALLTAYEALITGPEPAVDVLDALARFQGVDDDPRTGEAPGKILHELRTGHSGVFGLAPWTPYYGSVDATPLFVVVLAAAYRWGAAVDRVRSLLPAARRAVSWCRATAADDRHGGLTCRSDTGLRNQGWKDHAEAMVHADATLARGPIAVIEAQAYHWRALTDLAVLETATDAGWRSRRPTPATCCGPASSTGPTPTSSPTACWQPICTQAGVSAP
;
A
#
# COMPACT_ATOMS: atom_id res chain seq x y z
N MET A 1 -25.72 -31.89 -0.98
CA MET A 1 -24.98 -30.70 -0.55
C MET A 1 -25.17 -29.63 -1.61
N SER A 2 -25.95 -28.60 -1.29
CA SER A 2 -26.33 -27.56 -2.25
C SER A 2 -25.12 -26.66 -2.60
N GLY A 3 -25.28 -25.82 -3.62
CA GLY A 3 -24.29 -24.79 -3.95
C GLY A 3 -24.06 -23.80 -2.80
N SER A 4 -25.12 -23.42 -2.07
CA SER A 4 -25.02 -22.51 -0.91
C SER A 4 -24.22 -23.13 0.23
N ASP A 5 -24.36 -24.44 0.48
CA ASP A 5 -23.60 -25.10 1.55
C ASP A 5 -22.10 -25.14 1.24
N ARG A 6 -21.73 -25.23 -0.05
CA ARG A 6 -20.32 -25.21 -0.49
C ARG A 6 -19.69 -23.84 -0.31
N TRP A 7 -20.41 -22.78 -0.66
CA TRP A 7 -19.96 -21.41 -0.45
C TRP A 7 -19.81 -21.08 1.02
N ALA A 8 -20.79 -21.44 1.87
CA ALA A 8 -20.71 -21.21 3.31
C ALA A 8 -19.46 -21.87 3.91
N ARG A 9 -19.23 -23.16 3.63
CA ARG A 9 -18.03 -23.86 4.14
C ARG A 9 -16.71 -23.27 3.63
N ALA A 10 -16.67 -22.80 2.39
CA ALA A 10 -15.46 -22.17 1.85
C ALA A 10 -15.14 -20.87 2.60
N ILE A 11 -16.16 -20.06 2.88
CA ILE A 11 -16.01 -18.83 3.69
C ILE A 11 -15.59 -19.18 5.12
N ASP A 12 -16.26 -20.13 5.76
CA ASP A 12 -15.93 -20.55 7.14
C ASP A 12 -14.49 -21.05 7.25
N SER A 13 -14.03 -21.84 6.27
CA SER A 13 -12.64 -22.30 6.20
C SER A 13 -11.68 -21.14 6.03
N ALA A 14 -11.93 -20.23 5.08
CA ALA A 14 -11.06 -19.08 4.84
C ALA A 14 -10.95 -18.17 6.08
N LEU A 15 -12.04 -17.95 6.81
CA LEU A 15 -12.02 -17.20 8.06
C LEU A 15 -11.21 -17.92 9.16
N ALA A 16 -11.38 -19.24 9.28
CA ALA A 16 -10.60 -20.05 10.23
C ALA A 16 -9.10 -20.03 9.89
N ASP A 17 -8.75 -20.11 8.60
CA ASP A 17 -7.37 -20.07 8.12
C ASP A 17 -6.72 -18.69 8.37
N LEU A 18 -7.44 -17.60 8.11
CA LEU A 18 -6.96 -16.24 8.42
C LEU A 18 -6.70 -16.06 9.93
N GLN A 19 -7.55 -16.61 10.79
CA GLN A 19 -7.34 -16.58 12.24
C GLN A 19 -6.15 -17.46 12.66
N ALA A 20 -6.01 -18.65 12.06
CA ALA A 20 -4.91 -19.56 12.35
C ALA A 20 -3.54 -19.00 11.92
N LEU A 21 -3.51 -18.15 10.89
CA LEU A 21 -2.30 -17.48 10.41
C LEU A 21 -2.02 -16.15 11.12
N ARG A 22 -2.89 -15.69 12.01
CA ARG A 22 -2.65 -14.45 12.75
C ARG A 22 -1.54 -14.63 13.77
N MET A 23 -0.53 -13.79 13.67
CA MET A 23 0.63 -13.79 14.55
C MET A 23 0.79 -12.45 15.27
N HIS A 24 1.65 -12.46 16.27
CA HIS A 24 1.99 -11.32 17.10
C HIS A 24 3.48 -11.29 17.39
N ASP A 25 4.00 -10.11 17.70
CA ASP A 25 5.33 -10.01 18.28
C ASP A 25 5.34 -10.46 19.75
N ALA A 26 6.52 -10.49 20.37
CA ALA A 26 6.70 -11.00 21.73
C ALA A 26 5.91 -10.20 22.77
N THR A 27 5.72 -8.89 22.56
CA THR A 27 4.96 -8.00 23.43
C THR A 27 3.46 -8.03 23.13
N ARG A 28 3.06 -8.61 21.99
CA ARG A 28 1.69 -8.59 21.43
C ARG A 28 1.17 -7.19 21.12
N GLU A 29 2.06 -6.23 20.96
CA GLU A 29 1.73 -4.87 20.54
C GLU A 29 1.50 -4.80 19.03
N LEU A 30 2.13 -5.70 18.27
CA LEU A 30 1.98 -5.81 16.83
C LEU A 30 1.26 -7.11 16.47
N SER A 31 0.45 -7.06 15.42
CA SER A 31 -0.19 -8.23 14.83
C SER A 31 -0.06 -8.19 13.32
N TRP A 32 0.05 -9.36 12.71
CA TRP A 32 0.07 -9.51 11.25
C TRP A 32 -0.45 -10.88 10.86
N ILE A 33 -0.71 -11.07 9.57
CA ILE A 33 -1.08 -12.36 9.00
C ILE A 33 0.19 -12.98 8.40
N ALA A 34 0.53 -14.19 8.84
CA ALA A 34 1.67 -14.94 8.31
C ALA A 34 1.42 -15.40 6.87
N ALA A 35 2.50 -15.56 6.09
CA ALA A 35 2.39 -15.98 4.69
C ALA A 35 2.01 -17.47 4.52
N GLY A 36 2.22 -18.31 5.53
CA GLY A 36 1.74 -19.70 5.48
C GLY A 36 2.42 -20.65 6.45
N ALA A 37 1.71 -21.71 6.83
CA ALA A 37 2.26 -22.76 7.68
C ALA A 37 2.91 -23.90 6.84
N PRO A 38 3.92 -24.59 7.38
CA PRO A 38 4.64 -24.30 8.63
C PRO A 38 5.85 -23.36 8.43
N TRP A 39 6.35 -23.21 7.20
CA TRP A 39 7.66 -22.63 6.93
C TRP A 39 7.67 -21.10 6.78
N TYR A 40 6.49 -20.49 6.61
CA TYR A 40 6.31 -19.05 6.38
C TYR A 40 5.53 -18.38 7.52
N LEU A 41 5.62 -18.96 8.74
CA LEU A 41 5.15 -18.38 10.00
C LEU A 41 6.09 -17.23 10.43
N ALA A 42 6.09 -16.16 9.65
CA ALA A 42 6.89 -14.95 9.85
C ALA A 42 6.14 -13.73 9.27
N LEU A 43 6.65 -12.53 9.51
CA LEU A 43 6.12 -11.32 8.88
C LEU A 43 6.73 -11.21 7.47
N PHE A 44 5.92 -11.43 6.44
CA PHE A 44 6.29 -11.19 5.04
C PHE A 44 5.53 -9.96 4.53
N GLY A 45 6.24 -8.92 4.09
CA GLY A 45 5.65 -7.62 3.82
C GLY A 45 4.59 -7.67 2.73
N ARG A 46 4.96 -8.15 1.54
CA ARG A 46 4.03 -8.28 0.41
C ARG A 46 2.86 -9.20 0.74
N ASP A 47 3.14 -10.37 1.28
CA ASP A 47 2.14 -11.42 1.53
C ASP A 47 1.13 -10.97 2.58
N ALA A 48 1.59 -10.34 3.67
CA ALA A 48 0.71 -9.77 4.68
C ALA A 48 -0.14 -8.62 4.11
N LEU A 49 0.44 -7.74 3.28
CA LEU A 49 -0.28 -6.64 2.64
C LEU A 49 -1.36 -7.14 1.68
N LEU A 50 -1.06 -8.10 0.81
CA LEU A 50 -2.03 -8.67 -0.13
C LEU A 50 -3.12 -9.45 0.60
N THR A 51 -2.75 -10.28 1.58
CA THR A 51 -3.73 -11.03 2.37
C THR A 51 -4.67 -10.09 3.11
N ALA A 52 -4.13 -9.03 3.72
CA ALA A 52 -4.95 -8.03 4.39
C ALA A 52 -5.84 -7.24 3.42
N TYR A 53 -5.36 -6.92 2.22
CA TYR A 53 -6.15 -6.27 1.17
C TYR A 53 -7.32 -7.15 0.72
N GLU A 54 -7.08 -8.44 0.51
CA GLU A 54 -8.12 -9.41 0.13
C GLU A 54 -9.12 -9.66 1.26
N ALA A 55 -8.65 -9.59 2.52
CA ALA A 55 -9.48 -9.76 3.72
C ALA A 55 -10.29 -8.51 4.12
N LEU A 56 -10.19 -7.37 3.41
CA LEU A 56 -10.90 -6.13 3.76
C LEU A 56 -12.42 -6.31 3.89
N ILE A 57 -13.01 -7.29 3.19
CA ILE A 57 -14.43 -7.64 3.32
C ILE A 57 -14.84 -8.03 4.75
N THR A 58 -13.88 -8.48 5.56
CA THR A 58 -14.09 -8.85 6.96
C THR A 58 -13.91 -7.69 7.95
N GLY A 59 -13.44 -6.54 7.46
CA GLY A 59 -13.12 -5.35 8.25
C GLY A 59 -11.73 -4.78 7.91
N PRO A 60 -11.49 -3.47 8.14
CA PRO A 60 -10.19 -2.85 7.87
C PRO A 60 -9.10 -3.16 8.91
N GLU A 61 -9.46 -3.67 10.09
CA GLU A 61 -8.55 -3.83 11.23
C GLU A 61 -7.34 -4.73 10.93
N PRO A 62 -7.47 -5.90 10.29
CA PRO A 62 -6.30 -6.72 9.95
C PRO A 62 -5.30 -5.98 9.04
N ALA A 63 -5.79 -5.12 8.14
CA ALA A 63 -4.93 -4.30 7.29
C ALA A 63 -4.21 -3.22 8.09
N VAL A 64 -4.91 -2.55 9.01
CA VAL A 64 -4.31 -1.54 9.88
C VAL A 64 -3.22 -2.15 10.77
N ASP A 65 -3.44 -3.35 11.32
CA ASP A 65 -2.46 -4.06 12.15
C ASP A 65 -1.20 -4.44 11.34
N VAL A 66 -1.37 -4.98 10.13
CA VAL A 66 -0.25 -5.27 9.22
C VAL A 66 0.54 -4.01 8.89
N LEU A 67 -0.16 -2.90 8.63
CA LEU A 67 0.48 -1.62 8.33
C LEU A 67 1.27 -1.09 9.53
N ASP A 68 0.80 -1.23 10.77
CA ASP A 68 1.58 -0.88 11.96
C ASP A 68 2.84 -1.71 12.08
N ALA A 69 2.71 -3.03 11.92
CA ALA A 69 3.84 -3.95 12.01
C ALA A 69 4.91 -3.59 10.98
N LEU A 70 4.52 -3.32 9.74
CA LEU A 70 5.45 -2.94 8.68
C LEU A 70 6.02 -1.53 8.86
N ALA A 71 5.23 -0.58 9.38
CA ALA A 71 5.71 0.76 9.67
C ALA A 71 6.77 0.76 10.79
N ARG A 72 6.65 -0.15 11.77
CA ARG A 72 7.62 -0.31 12.86
C ARG A 72 9.01 -0.69 12.35
N PHE A 73 9.05 -1.54 11.32
CA PHE A 73 10.28 -2.05 10.71
C PHE A 73 10.54 -1.46 9.32
N GLN A 74 10.01 -0.26 9.04
CA GLN A 74 10.33 0.42 7.78
C GLN A 74 11.80 0.86 7.81
N GLY A 75 12.49 0.66 6.69
CA GLY A 75 13.91 0.96 6.58
C GLY A 75 14.22 2.42 6.87
N VAL A 76 15.32 2.64 7.61
CA VAL A 76 15.81 3.98 7.98
C VAL A 76 17.26 4.20 7.58
N ASP A 77 18.02 3.11 7.40
CA ASP A 77 19.42 3.13 7.01
C ASP A 77 19.62 2.55 5.60
N ASP A 78 20.79 2.77 5.01
CA ASP A 78 21.23 2.10 3.79
C ASP A 78 22.13 0.90 4.16
N ASP A 79 21.59 -0.33 4.11
CA ASP A 79 22.35 -1.58 4.32
C ASP A 79 22.25 -2.48 3.06
N PRO A 80 23.30 -2.54 2.22
CA PRO A 80 23.32 -3.38 1.03
C PRO A 80 23.12 -4.88 1.32
N ARG A 81 23.52 -5.37 2.50
CA ARG A 81 23.47 -6.80 2.86
C ARG A 81 22.02 -7.25 3.08
N THR A 82 21.20 -6.43 3.72
CA THR A 82 19.76 -6.70 3.92
C THR A 82 18.91 -6.13 2.78
N GLY A 83 19.50 -5.25 1.96
CA GLY A 83 18.79 -4.47 0.95
C GLY A 83 17.94 -3.35 1.53
N GLU A 84 18.21 -2.95 2.78
CA GLU A 84 17.54 -1.84 3.45
C GLU A 84 17.85 -0.52 2.75
N ALA A 85 16.84 0.33 2.67
CA ALA A 85 16.98 1.71 2.23
C ALA A 85 15.92 2.56 2.96
N PRO A 86 16.17 3.87 3.18
CA PRO A 86 15.22 4.76 3.82
C PRO A 86 13.84 4.74 3.15
N GLY A 87 12.80 4.39 3.91
CA GLY A 87 11.42 4.33 3.44
C GLY A 87 10.98 2.99 2.83
N LYS A 88 11.90 2.06 2.62
CA LYS A 88 11.59 0.74 2.05
C LYS A 88 10.86 -0.14 3.07
N ILE A 89 9.89 -0.94 2.60
CA ILE A 89 9.17 -1.92 3.41
C ILE A 89 9.84 -3.29 3.25
N LEU A 90 9.98 -4.02 4.35
CA LEU A 90 10.67 -5.32 4.36
C LEU A 90 9.99 -6.35 3.46
N HIS A 91 10.80 -7.27 2.94
CA HIS A 91 10.37 -8.51 2.33
C HIS A 91 9.94 -9.50 3.41
N GLU A 92 10.82 -9.79 4.38
CA GLU A 92 10.51 -10.68 5.48
C GLU A 92 11.27 -10.36 6.78
N LEU A 93 10.66 -10.71 7.91
CA LEU A 93 11.25 -10.69 9.24
C LEU A 93 10.91 -12.01 9.96
N ARG A 94 11.95 -12.81 10.24
CA ARG A 94 11.84 -14.07 10.96
C ARG A 94 12.24 -13.90 12.42
N THR A 95 11.35 -14.31 13.32
CA THR A 95 11.49 -14.15 14.78
C THR A 95 11.94 -15.45 15.48
N GLY A 96 12.02 -16.57 14.75
CA GLY A 96 12.47 -17.88 15.26
C GLY A 96 13.99 -18.11 15.14
N HIS A 97 14.43 -19.33 15.43
CA HIS A 97 15.86 -19.71 15.45
C HIS A 97 16.57 -19.74 14.08
N SER A 98 15.89 -19.34 13.01
CA SER A 98 16.44 -19.33 11.66
C SER A 98 16.17 -17.98 11.00
N GLY A 99 17.25 -17.25 10.69
CA GLY A 99 17.18 -16.11 9.78
C GLY A 99 17.09 -16.56 8.32
N VAL A 100 17.25 -15.62 7.40
CA VAL A 100 17.19 -15.87 5.95
C VAL A 100 18.46 -15.37 5.28
N PHE A 101 18.91 -16.00 4.20
CA PHE A 101 20.10 -15.57 3.44
C PHE A 101 21.38 -15.35 4.29
N GLY A 102 21.55 -16.15 5.35
CA GLY A 102 22.69 -16.04 6.28
C GLY A 102 22.56 -14.89 7.29
N LEU A 103 21.44 -14.16 7.30
CA LEU A 103 21.12 -13.17 8.32
C LEU A 103 20.82 -13.85 9.66
N ALA A 104 21.09 -13.14 10.76
CA ALA A 104 20.68 -13.59 12.08
C ALA A 104 19.14 -13.53 12.21
N PRO A 105 18.54 -14.35 13.09
CA PRO A 105 17.18 -14.12 13.57
C PRO A 105 16.92 -12.65 13.90
N TRP A 106 15.70 -12.18 13.68
CA TRP A 106 15.27 -10.80 13.94
C TRP A 106 15.91 -9.71 13.07
N THR A 107 16.74 -10.08 12.08
CA THR A 107 17.24 -9.12 11.09
C THR A 107 16.21 -9.01 9.95
N PRO A 108 15.62 -7.84 9.69
CA PRO A 108 14.72 -7.65 8.55
C PRO A 108 15.50 -7.80 7.24
N TYR A 109 14.89 -8.48 6.28
CA TYR A 109 15.36 -8.55 4.91
C TYR A 109 14.43 -7.73 4.02
N TYR A 110 14.98 -6.86 3.18
CA TYR A 110 14.23 -5.89 2.37
C TYR A 110 14.28 -6.20 0.87
N GLY A 111 14.49 -7.46 0.48
CA GLY A 111 14.51 -7.89 -0.92
C GLY A 111 13.15 -7.89 -1.62
N SER A 112 12.37 -6.81 -1.50
CA SER A 112 11.06 -6.61 -2.13
C SER A 112 11.01 -5.23 -2.79
N VAL A 113 10.58 -5.20 -4.06
CA VAL A 113 10.30 -3.95 -4.81
C VAL A 113 8.84 -3.50 -4.63
N ASP A 114 7.96 -4.46 -4.40
CA ASP A 114 6.50 -4.33 -4.49
C ASP A 114 5.86 -4.01 -3.14
N ALA A 115 6.42 -4.47 -2.02
CA ALA A 115 5.87 -4.20 -0.68
C ALA A 115 5.80 -2.70 -0.36
N THR A 116 6.80 -1.92 -0.77
CA THR A 116 6.86 -0.48 -0.50
C THR A 116 5.69 0.31 -1.12
N PRO A 117 5.43 0.23 -2.44
CA PRO A 117 4.23 0.86 -3.01
C PRO A 117 2.94 0.18 -2.54
N LEU A 118 2.91 -1.14 -2.31
CA LEU A 118 1.73 -1.84 -1.79
C LEU A 118 1.30 -1.33 -0.41
N PHE A 119 2.24 -0.97 0.46
CA PHE A 119 1.94 -0.39 1.79
C PHE A 119 0.98 0.81 1.67
N VAL A 120 1.26 1.72 0.75
CA VAL A 120 0.46 2.93 0.53
C VAL A 120 -0.91 2.59 -0.05
N VAL A 121 -0.94 1.64 -0.99
CA VAL A 121 -2.15 1.13 -1.61
C VAL A 121 -3.10 0.51 -0.57
N VAL A 122 -2.57 -0.32 0.32
CA VAL A 122 -3.34 -0.99 1.37
C VAL A 122 -3.81 0.02 2.42
N LEU A 123 -2.99 1.01 2.79
CA LEU A 123 -3.41 2.10 3.68
C LEU A 123 -4.62 2.87 3.12
N ALA A 124 -4.58 3.22 1.84
CA ALA A 124 -5.69 3.90 1.18
C ALA A 124 -6.92 3.00 1.04
N ALA A 125 -6.73 1.70 0.82
CA ALA A 125 -7.83 0.74 0.80
C ALA A 125 -8.48 0.59 2.18
N ALA A 126 -7.70 0.45 3.24
CA ALA A 126 -8.20 0.40 4.61
C ALA A 126 -9.01 1.67 4.97
N TYR A 127 -8.52 2.85 4.58
CA TYR A 127 -9.27 4.10 4.74
C TYR A 127 -10.63 4.06 4.01
N ARG A 128 -10.66 3.62 2.75
CA ARG A 128 -11.91 3.49 1.97
C ARG A 128 -12.89 2.47 2.58
N TRP A 129 -12.36 1.45 3.26
CA TRP A 129 -13.13 0.43 3.97
C TRP A 129 -13.51 0.83 5.41
N GLY A 130 -13.25 2.08 5.81
CA GLY A 130 -13.75 2.63 7.07
C GLY A 130 -12.77 2.54 8.24
N ALA A 131 -11.47 2.32 8.00
CA ALA A 131 -10.45 2.42 9.04
C ALA A 131 -10.54 3.79 9.75
N ALA A 132 -10.35 3.79 11.07
CA ALA A 132 -10.40 5.02 11.86
C ALA A 132 -9.40 6.05 11.33
N VAL A 133 -9.87 7.29 11.11
CA VAL A 133 -9.07 8.35 10.48
C VAL A 133 -7.78 8.63 11.24
N ASP A 134 -7.81 8.61 12.57
CA ASP A 134 -6.62 8.89 13.39
C ASP A 134 -5.57 7.77 13.29
N ARG A 135 -6.01 6.52 13.12
CA ARG A 135 -5.14 5.37 12.83
C ARG A 135 -4.50 5.49 11.44
N VAL A 136 -5.25 5.96 10.45
CA VAL A 136 -4.71 6.22 9.09
C VAL A 136 -3.70 7.38 9.13
N ARG A 137 -4.02 8.46 9.84
CA ARG A 137 -3.14 9.63 10.00
C ARG A 137 -1.81 9.27 10.66
N SER A 138 -1.80 8.40 11.67
CA SER A 138 -0.56 7.98 12.33
C SER A 138 0.38 7.22 11.38
N LEU A 139 -0.15 6.61 10.32
CA LEU A 139 0.62 5.86 9.31
C LEU A 139 1.05 6.72 8.10
N LEU A 140 0.52 7.94 7.94
CA LEU A 140 0.91 8.84 6.84
C LEU A 140 2.41 9.16 6.80
N PRO A 141 3.13 9.39 7.91
CA PRO A 141 4.57 9.58 7.86
C PRO A 141 5.31 8.40 7.22
N ALA A 142 4.89 7.16 7.51
CA ALA A 142 5.48 5.97 6.91
C ALA A 142 5.11 5.86 5.41
N ALA A 143 3.86 6.16 5.04
CA ALA A 143 3.42 6.17 3.65
C ALA A 143 4.16 7.21 2.79
N ARG A 144 4.42 8.41 3.35
CA ARG A 144 5.23 9.45 2.69
C ARG A 144 6.66 8.96 2.45
N ARG A 145 7.30 8.33 3.44
CA ARG A 145 8.64 7.76 3.26
C ARG A 145 8.66 6.65 2.21
N ALA A 146 7.62 5.80 2.16
CA ALA A 146 7.47 4.78 1.13
C ALA A 146 7.37 5.39 -0.27
N VAL A 147 6.57 6.44 -0.47
CA VAL A 147 6.51 7.16 -1.75
C VAL A 147 7.83 7.87 -2.06
N SER A 148 8.52 8.45 -1.08
CA SER A 148 9.84 9.05 -1.29
C SER A 148 10.85 8.03 -1.79
N TRP A 149 10.87 6.82 -1.21
CA TRP A 149 11.69 5.71 -1.71
C TRP A 149 11.34 5.37 -3.17
N CYS A 150 10.05 5.18 -3.46
CA CYS A 150 9.59 4.86 -4.83
C CYS A 150 10.04 5.92 -5.85
N ARG A 151 9.91 7.21 -5.51
CA ARG A 151 10.32 8.31 -6.38
C ARG A 151 11.83 8.36 -6.60
N ALA A 152 12.62 8.11 -5.57
CA ALA A 152 14.08 8.06 -5.69
C ALA A 152 14.51 6.89 -6.60
N THR A 153 13.98 5.68 -6.36
CA THR A 153 14.27 4.51 -7.20
C THR A 153 13.86 4.72 -8.65
N ALA A 154 12.69 5.32 -8.90
CA ALA A 154 12.25 5.65 -10.24
C ALA A 154 13.15 6.69 -10.93
N ALA A 155 13.66 7.69 -10.20
CA ALA A 155 14.54 8.70 -10.75
C ALA A 155 15.92 8.15 -11.17
N ASP A 156 16.38 7.10 -10.50
CA ASP A 156 17.66 6.44 -10.82
C ASP A 156 17.57 5.51 -12.04
N ASP A 157 16.35 5.14 -12.48
CA ASP A 157 16.13 4.33 -13.67
C ASP A 157 15.93 5.19 -14.93
N ARG A 158 16.58 4.79 -16.03
CA ARG A 158 16.52 5.51 -17.32
C ARG A 158 15.12 5.62 -17.92
N HIS A 159 14.18 4.78 -17.49
CA HIS A 159 12.80 4.75 -17.96
C HIS A 159 11.80 5.17 -16.87
N GLY A 160 12.26 5.61 -15.70
CA GLY A 160 11.38 6.02 -14.61
C GLY A 160 10.76 4.85 -13.83
N GLY A 161 11.30 3.64 -13.95
CA GLY A 161 10.74 2.43 -13.34
C GLY A 161 11.28 2.16 -11.94
N LEU A 162 10.44 1.55 -11.09
CA LEU A 162 10.92 0.86 -9.89
C LEU A 162 11.69 -0.39 -10.34
N THR A 163 13.01 -0.30 -10.29
CA THR A 163 13.91 -1.42 -10.56
C THR A 163 14.49 -1.94 -9.26
N CYS A 164 14.74 -3.24 -9.23
CA CYS A 164 15.54 -3.83 -8.17
C CYS A 164 16.81 -4.41 -8.72
N ARG A 165 17.89 -4.13 -8.00
CA ARG A 165 19.20 -4.74 -8.15
C ARG A 165 19.62 -5.24 -6.78
N SER A 166 20.12 -6.46 -6.74
CA SER A 166 20.73 -7.01 -5.54
C SER A 166 22.00 -7.74 -5.94
N ASP A 167 23.07 -7.42 -5.21
CA ASP A 167 24.33 -8.17 -5.25
C ASP A 167 24.31 -9.32 -4.22
N THR A 168 23.35 -9.31 -3.28
CA THR A 168 23.18 -10.30 -2.19
C THR A 168 21.71 -10.60 -1.87
N GLY A 169 21.35 -11.89 -1.75
CA GLY A 169 19.98 -12.34 -1.48
C GLY A 169 19.18 -12.63 -2.75
N LEU A 170 17.89 -12.27 -2.77
CA LEU A 170 16.99 -12.46 -3.90
C LEU A 170 17.41 -11.60 -5.10
N ARG A 171 17.72 -12.28 -6.21
CA ARG A 171 17.97 -11.64 -7.51
C ARG A 171 16.72 -10.95 -8.05
N ASN A 172 15.58 -11.62 -7.96
CA ASN A 172 14.29 -11.06 -8.36
C ASN A 172 13.53 -10.64 -7.10
N GLN A 173 13.09 -9.38 -7.03
CA GLN A 173 12.46 -8.82 -5.83
C GLN A 173 10.97 -8.50 -6.03
N GLY A 174 10.38 -8.96 -7.14
CA GLY A 174 8.94 -8.96 -7.34
C GLY A 174 8.31 -10.27 -6.87
N TRP A 175 7.02 -10.49 -7.13
CA TRP A 175 6.31 -11.71 -6.74
C TRP A 175 6.94 -13.01 -7.28
N LYS A 176 7.61 -12.94 -8.43
CA LYS A 176 8.41 -14.02 -9.01
C LYS A 176 9.85 -13.98 -8.50
N ASP A 177 10.04 -14.17 -7.20
CA ASP A 177 11.33 -13.96 -6.53
C ASP A 177 12.36 -15.08 -6.76
N HIS A 178 11.95 -16.23 -7.30
CA HIS A 178 12.88 -17.30 -7.69
C HIS A 178 13.88 -16.81 -8.75
N ALA A 179 15.16 -17.14 -8.58
CA ALA A 179 16.25 -16.64 -9.43
C ALA A 179 16.01 -16.90 -10.94
N GLU A 180 15.32 -17.99 -11.28
CA GLU A 180 15.10 -18.40 -12.67
C GLU A 180 13.71 -18.00 -13.24
N ALA A 181 12.91 -17.25 -12.49
CA ALA A 181 11.52 -16.99 -12.87
C ALA A 181 11.34 -15.89 -13.95
N MET A 182 12.37 -15.08 -14.18
CA MET A 182 12.34 -13.99 -15.16
C MET A 182 13.08 -14.42 -16.43
N VAL A 183 12.32 -14.80 -17.45
CA VAL A 183 12.81 -15.32 -18.74
C VAL A 183 12.26 -14.52 -19.92
N HIS A 184 13.05 -14.44 -20.99
CA HIS A 184 12.62 -13.96 -22.29
C HIS A 184 11.86 -15.06 -23.05
N ALA A 185 11.25 -14.69 -24.19
CA ALA A 185 10.46 -15.62 -25.01
C ALA A 185 11.29 -16.80 -25.56
N ASP A 186 12.61 -16.64 -25.66
CA ASP A 186 13.56 -17.68 -26.07
C ASP A 186 14.09 -18.53 -24.90
N ALA A 187 13.46 -18.41 -23.71
CA ALA A 187 13.85 -19.06 -22.45
C ALA A 187 15.19 -18.60 -21.85
N THR A 188 15.84 -17.57 -22.40
CA THR A 188 17.03 -16.99 -21.76
C THR A 188 16.65 -16.17 -20.53
N LEU A 189 17.49 -16.20 -19.49
CA LEU A 189 17.25 -15.47 -18.25
C LEU A 189 17.43 -13.96 -18.44
N ALA A 190 16.45 -13.18 -17.98
CA ALA A 190 16.57 -11.73 -17.91
C ALA A 190 17.67 -11.31 -16.92
N ARG A 191 18.58 -10.42 -17.35
CA ARG A 191 19.74 -9.95 -16.56
C ARG A 191 19.69 -8.45 -16.33
N GLY A 192 20.34 -8.00 -15.26
CA GLY A 192 20.39 -6.60 -14.84
C GLY A 192 19.19 -6.20 -13.97
N PRO A 193 19.03 -4.90 -13.69
CA PRO A 193 17.86 -4.39 -12.99
C PRO A 193 16.59 -4.69 -13.79
N ILE A 194 15.59 -5.26 -13.13
CA ILE A 194 14.32 -5.62 -13.77
C ILE A 194 13.21 -4.72 -13.21
N ALA A 195 12.51 -4.02 -14.10
CA ALA A 195 11.27 -3.30 -13.79
C ALA A 195 10.07 -4.22 -14.05
N VAL A 196 9.60 -4.93 -13.02
CA VAL A 196 8.41 -5.78 -13.13
C VAL A 196 7.15 -4.91 -13.24
N ILE A 197 6.23 -5.27 -14.13
CA ILE A 197 5.10 -4.41 -14.50
C ILE A 197 4.13 -4.19 -13.34
N GLU A 198 3.95 -5.21 -12.50
CA GLU A 198 3.07 -5.18 -11.33
C GLU A 198 3.53 -4.10 -10.33
N ALA A 199 4.83 -4.01 -10.07
CA ALA A 199 5.40 -2.99 -9.19
C ALA A 199 5.20 -1.57 -9.74
N GLN A 200 5.20 -1.41 -11.07
CA GLN A 200 4.94 -0.10 -11.70
C GLN A 200 3.49 0.31 -11.53
N ALA A 201 2.56 -0.64 -11.66
CA ALA A 201 1.14 -0.41 -11.40
C ALA A 201 0.89 -0.04 -9.93
N TYR A 202 1.55 -0.74 -9.00
CA TYR A 202 1.48 -0.40 -7.58
C TYR A 202 2.07 0.97 -7.29
N HIS A 203 3.19 1.34 -7.92
CA HIS A 203 3.80 2.67 -7.77
C HIS A 203 2.85 3.78 -8.22
N TRP A 204 2.30 3.65 -9.43
CA TRP A 204 1.34 4.63 -9.93
C TRP A 204 0.11 4.75 -9.00
N ARG A 205 -0.40 3.61 -8.52
CA ARG A 205 -1.52 3.60 -7.58
C ARG A 205 -1.14 4.25 -6.26
N ALA A 206 0.04 3.97 -5.70
CA ALA A 206 0.55 4.55 -4.46
C ALA A 206 0.64 6.08 -4.52
N LEU A 207 1.12 6.64 -5.64
CA LEU A 207 1.17 8.10 -5.82
C LEU A 207 -0.24 8.72 -5.77
N THR A 208 -1.19 8.12 -6.48
CA THR A 208 -2.57 8.60 -6.54
C THR A 208 -3.28 8.43 -5.19
N ASP A 209 -3.12 7.26 -4.56
CA ASP A 209 -3.73 6.91 -3.28
C ASP A 209 -3.18 7.79 -2.14
N LEU A 210 -1.88 8.10 -2.12
CA LEU A 210 -1.32 9.03 -1.14
C LEU A 210 -1.91 10.45 -1.31
N ALA A 211 -2.03 10.95 -2.54
CA ALA A 211 -2.60 12.28 -2.77
C ALA A 211 -4.06 12.38 -2.26
N VAL A 212 -4.85 11.31 -2.46
CA VAL A 212 -6.21 11.21 -1.91
C VAL A 212 -6.19 11.19 -0.38
N LEU A 213 -5.33 10.38 0.22
CA LEU A 213 -5.21 10.28 1.68
C LEU A 213 -4.83 11.62 2.32
N GLU A 214 -3.85 12.33 1.78
CA GLU A 214 -3.45 13.66 2.26
C GLU A 214 -4.63 14.63 2.25
N THR A 215 -5.38 14.67 1.13
CA THR A 215 -6.54 15.55 0.99
C THR A 215 -7.67 15.17 1.95
N ALA A 216 -7.96 13.87 2.08
CA ALA A 216 -9.11 13.36 2.82
C ALA A 216 -8.91 13.41 4.34
N THR A 217 -7.65 13.31 4.79
CA THR A 217 -7.29 13.27 6.21
C THR A 217 -6.75 14.61 6.73
N ASP A 218 -6.46 15.57 5.86
CA ASP A 218 -6.12 16.93 6.28
C ASP A 218 -7.28 17.57 7.06
N ALA A 219 -7.04 17.91 8.33
CA ALA A 219 -7.97 18.66 9.15
C ALA A 219 -8.15 20.10 8.62
N GLY A 220 -7.13 20.63 7.93
CA GLY A 220 -7.10 21.96 7.33
C GLY A 220 -7.93 22.11 6.06
N TRP A 221 -8.11 21.06 5.26
CA TRP A 221 -8.99 21.10 4.07
C TRP A 221 -10.43 21.47 4.44
N ARG A 222 -10.97 20.93 5.54
CA ARG A 222 -12.32 21.24 5.99
C ARG A 222 -12.47 22.70 6.45
N SER A 223 -11.42 23.31 7.00
CA SER A 223 -11.38 24.72 7.38
C SER A 223 -10.97 25.67 6.24
N ARG A 224 -10.45 25.13 5.13
CA ARG A 224 -10.09 25.83 3.88
C ARG A 224 -11.15 25.73 2.79
N ARG A 225 -12.36 25.23 3.08
CA ARG A 225 -13.49 25.50 2.18
C ARG A 225 -13.49 27.01 1.95
N PRO A 226 -13.44 27.50 0.71
CA PRO A 226 -13.77 28.88 0.45
C PRO A 226 -15.13 29.07 1.13
N THR A 227 -15.22 30.02 2.08
CA THR A 227 -16.51 30.65 2.33
C THR A 227 -17.07 30.96 0.95
N PRO A 228 -18.35 30.65 0.65
CA PRO A 228 -18.92 31.06 -0.61
C PRO A 228 -18.57 32.53 -0.72
N ALA A 229 -17.72 32.88 -1.69
CA ALA A 229 -17.48 34.27 -2.00
C ALA A 229 -18.88 34.84 -2.12
N THR A 230 -19.13 35.98 -1.47
CA THR A 230 -20.38 36.70 -1.54
C THR A 230 -20.62 37.06 -3.00
N CYS A 231 -21.12 36.10 -3.79
CA CYS A 231 -21.49 36.26 -5.20
C CYS A 231 -22.77 37.07 -5.32
N CYS A 232 -23.41 37.39 -4.20
CA CYS A 232 -24.41 38.42 -4.11
C CYS A 232 -23.71 39.76 -3.82
N GLY A 233 -23.30 40.45 -4.89
CA GLY A 233 -23.43 41.91 -4.88
C GLY A 233 -24.90 42.29 -4.58
N PRO A 234 -25.18 43.53 -4.13
CA PRO A 234 -26.53 43.92 -3.75
C PRO A 234 -27.52 43.56 -4.87
N ALA A 235 -28.49 42.73 -4.53
CA ALA A 235 -29.53 42.31 -5.45
C ALA A 235 -30.31 43.55 -5.91
N SER A 236 -30.13 43.92 -7.17
CA SER A 236 -31.07 44.79 -7.87
C SER A 236 -32.39 44.02 -7.97
N SER A 237 -33.37 44.44 -7.18
CA SER A 237 -34.72 43.90 -7.15
C SER A 237 -35.43 44.20 -8.47
N THR A 238 -35.51 43.23 -9.39
CA THR A 238 -36.59 43.12 -10.38
C THR A 238 -36.53 41.75 -11.07
N GLY A 239 -37.50 40.87 -10.81
CA GLY A 239 -37.71 39.64 -11.59
C GLY A 239 -38.24 38.46 -10.77
N PRO A 240 -39.21 37.68 -11.28
CA PRO A 240 -40.05 36.81 -10.45
C PRO A 240 -39.36 35.50 -10.06
N THR A 241 -39.77 35.01 -8.89
CA THR A 241 -39.37 33.78 -8.22
C THR A 241 -39.50 32.52 -9.10
N PRO A 242 -38.47 31.66 -9.20
CA PRO A 242 -38.63 30.28 -9.59
C PRO A 242 -38.72 29.36 -8.37
N THR A 243 -39.68 28.44 -8.47
CA THR A 243 -40.05 27.35 -7.57
C THR A 243 -38.91 26.36 -7.30
N SER A 244 -38.87 25.86 -6.07
CA SER A 244 -37.89 24.90 -5.55
C SER A 244 -38.03 23.49 -6.13
N SER A 245 -36.90 22.85 -6.43
CA SER A 245 -36.77 21.40 -6.59
C SER A 245 -35.39 20.95 -6.10
N PRO A 246 -35.29 20.01 -5.14
CA PRO A 246 -34.01 19.60 -4.56
C PRO A 246 -33.48 18.35 -5.27
N THR A 247 -32.85 18.50 -6.45
CA THR A 247 -32.26 17.34 -7.17
C THR A 247 -30.97 17.65 -7.92
N ALA A 248 -30.12 18.53 -7.39
CA ALA A 248 -28.83 18.82 -8.01
C ALA A 248 -27.71 18.87 -6.97
N CYS A 249 -27.30 17.70 -6.47
CA CYS A 249 -26.06 17.56 -5.73
C CYS A 249 -25.34 16.33 -6.29
N TRP A 250 -24.80 16.45 -7.50
CA TRP A 250 -23.71 15.65 -8.10
C TRP A 250 -23.51 16.16 -9.53
N GLN A 251 -22.62 17.14 -9.71
CA GLN A 251 -21.95 17.35 -11.00
C GLN A 251 -20.44 17.33 -10.78
N PRO A 252 -19.67 16.64 -11.63
CA PRO A 252 -18.23 16.51 -11.48
C PRO A 252 -17.50 17.81 -11.83
N ILE A 253 -16.52 18.16 -11.01
CA ILE A 253 -15.58 19.26 -11.24
C ILE A 253 -14.64 18.85 -12.37
N CYS A 254 -15.02 19.11 -13.61
CA CYS A 254 -14.16 19.03 -14.79
C CYS A 254 -14.53 20.12 -15.78
N THR A 255 -14.24 21.37 -15.43
CA THR A 255 -13.90 22.44 -16.40
C THR A 255 -13.52 23.69 -15.63
N GLN A 256 -12.20 23.92 -15.46
CA GLN A 256 -11.56 25.24 -15.48
C GLN A 256 -10.07 25.06 -15.19
N ALA A 257 -9.33 24.58 -16.18
CA ALA A 257 -7.90 24.82 -16.29
C ALA A 257 -7.71 25.62 -17.58
N GLY A 258 -7.84 26.94 -17.47
CA GLY A 258 -7.40 27.87 -18.50
C GLY A 258 -5.87 27.91 -18.47
N VAL A 259 -5.23 27.15 -19.35
CA VAL A 259 -3.81 27.27 -19.63
C VAL A 259 -3.67 28.18 -20.84
N SER A 260 -3.16 29.39 -20.62
CA SER A 260 -2.62 30.23 -21.69
C SER A 260 -1.12 29.93 -21.80
N ALA A 261 -0.69 29.49 -22.99
CA ALA A 261 0.71 29.25 -23.31
C ALA A 261 1.46 30.57 -23.59
N PRO A 262 2.76 30.64 -23.24
CA PRO A 262 3.78 31.22 -24.11
C PRO A 262 4.49 30.14 -24.95
#